data_AF-A0A6H9SXL8-F1
#
_entry.id   AF-A0A6H9SXL8-F1
#
_cell.length_a   1.000
_cell.length_b   1.000
_cell.length_c   1.000
_cell.angle_alpha   90.00
_cell.angle_beta   90.00
_cell.angle_gamma   90.00
#
_symmetry.space_group_name_H-M   'P 1'
#
loop_
_entity.id
_entity.type
_entity.pdbx_description
1 polymer ?
#
loop_
_entity_poly.entity_id
_entity_poly.type
_entity_poly.pdbx_seq_one_letter_code
_entity_poly.pdbx_strand_id
1 'polypeptide(L)' 'MNEDKIKGQWKQLTGKLKAKWGKLTDDDLAVAEGNRDYLVGRIQERYGIARDEAERQLKDFDREL' A
#
# COMPACT_ATOMS: atom_id res chain seq x y z
N MET A 1 -10.74 5.34 -11.52
CA MET A 1 -12.13 4.92 -11.24
C MET A 1 -12.25 3.74 -10.27
N ASN A 2 -11.17 3.25 -9.62
CA ASN A 2 -11.28 2.29 -8.51
C ASN A 2 -10.30 2.63 -7.37
N GLU A 3 -10.07 3.92 -7.09
CA GLU A 3 -9.11 4.30 -6.03
C GLU A 3 -9.65 4.03 -4.60
N ASP A 4 -10.92 3.67 -4.50
CA ASP A 4 -11.63 3.47 -3.24
C ASP A 4 -11.69 2.01 -2.78
N LYS A 5 -11.19 1.04 -3.56
CA LYS A 5 -11.19 -0.39 -3.15
C LYS A 5 -10.27 -0.63 -1.97
N ILE A 6 -9.04 -0.13 -2.05
CA ILE A 6 -8.04 -0.28 -0.99
C ILE A 6 -8.55 0.34 0.31
N LYS A 7 -9.16 1.53 0.21
CA LYS A 7 -9.75 2.22 1.36
C LYS A 7 -10.96 1.47 1.94
N GLY A 8 -11.90 1.05 1.09
CA GLY A 8 -13.12 0.34 1.51
C GLY A 8 -12.86 -1.04 2.11
N GLN A 9 -11.82 -1.74 1.64
CA GLN A 9 -11.47 -3.08 2.11
C GLN A 9 -10.20 -3.10 2.95
N TRP A 10 -9.75 -1.94 3.45
CA TRP A 10 -8.44 -1.77 4.11
C TRP A 10 -8.12 -2.87 5.10
N LYS A 11 -9.03 -3.13 6.05
CA LYS A 11 -8.88 -4.17 7.09
C LYS A 11 -8.65 -5.58 6.54
N GLN A 12 -9.28 -5.93 5.42
CA GLN A 12 -9.11 -7.24 4.79
C GLN A 12 -7.81 -7.30 3.98
N LEU A 13 -7.41 -6.15 3.42
CA LEU A 13 -6.23 -6.03 2.58
C LEU A 13 -4.94 -5.87 3.38
N THR A 14 -4.99 -5.44 4.64
CA THR A 14 -3.80 -5.23 5.49
C THR A 14 -2.89 -6.46 5.51
N GLY A 15 -3.47 -7.66 5.63
CA GLY A 15 -2.70 -8.91 5.58
C GLY A 15 -2.03 -9.17 4.22
N LYS A 16 -2.73 -8.89 3.12
CA LYS A 16 -2.19 -9.02 1.76
C LYS A 16 -1.10 -7.96 1.47
N LEU A 17 -1.31 -6.72 1.94
CA LEU A 17 -0.33 -5.64 1.87
C LEU A 17 0.94 -6.03 2.63
N LYS A 18 0.82 -6.56 3.85
CA LYS A 18 1.97 -7.03 4.63
C LYS A 18 2.70 -8.20 3.96
N ALA A 19 1.96 -9.09 3.30
CA ALA A 19 2.56 -10.20 2.55
C ALA A 19 3.30 -9.71 1.29
N LYS A 20 2.73 -8.77 0.51
CA LYS A 20 3.36 -8.20 -0.68
C LYS A 20 4.56 -7.32 -0.31
N TRP A 21 4.42 -6.53 0.74
CA TRP A 21 5.46 -5.65 1.26
C TRP A 21 5.89 -6.04 2.68
N GLY A 22 6.67 -7.11 2.80
CA GLY A 22 7.16 -7.61 4.09
C GLY A 22 8.01 -6.63 4.93
N LYS A 23 8.48 -5.51 4.36
CA LYS A 23 9.17 -4.44 5.11
C LYS A 23 8.20 -3.41 5.71
N LEU A 24 6.93 -3.38 5.29
CA LEU A 24 5.90 -2.59 5.95
C LEU A 24 5.51 -3.27 7.25
N THR A 25 5.45 -2.50 8.32
CA THR A 25 4.99 -2.97 9.63
C THR A 25 3.49 -2.78 9.79
N ASP A 26 2.89 -3.46 10.77
CA ASP A 26 1.48 -3.27 11.09
C ASP A 26 1.17 -1.83 11.48
N ASP A 27 2.11 -1.12 12.09
CA ASP A 27 1.99 0.31 12.43
C ASP A 27 1.94 1.19 11.17
N ASP A 28 2.82 0.92 10.19
CA ASP A 28 2.81 1.60 8.88
C ASP A 28 1.46 1.47 8.18
N LEU A 29 0.85 0.29 8.27
CA LEU A 29 -0.45 0.01 7.66
C LEU A 29 -1.61 0.49 8.53
N ALA A 30 -1.45 0.56 9.85
CA ALA A 30 -2.46 1.11 10.74
C ALA A 30 -2.64 2.61 10.49
N VAL A 31 -1.53 3.35 10.35
CA VAL A 31 -1.55 4.81 10.11
C VAL A 31 -2.03 5.15 8.71
N ALA A 32 -1.77 4.30 7.73
CA ALA A 32 -2.21 4.57 6.36
C ALA A 32 -3.73 4.63 6.24
N GLU A 33 -4.50 3.80 6.98
CA GLU A 33 -5.98 3.75 6.93
C GLU A 33 -6.59 3.77 5.50
N GLY A 34 -5.93 3.13 4.53
CA GLY A 34 -6.40 3.14 3.13
C GLY A 34 -6.00 4.37 2.32
N ASN A 35 -5.19 5.26 2.90
CA ASN A 35 -4.58 6.36 2.19
C ASN A 35 -3.45 5.85 1.28
N ARG A 36 -3.70 5.97 -0.01
CA ARG A 36 -2.81 5.54 -1.08
C ARG A 36 -1.50 6.31 -1.10
N ASP A 37 -1.55 7.63 -0.91
CA ASP A 37 -0.38 8.51 -0.93
C ASP A 37 0.56 8.19 0.24
N TYR A 38 -0.02 7.97 1.42
CA TYR A 38 0.73 7.55 2.60
C TYR A 38 1.43 6.21 2.38
N LEU A 39 0.72 5.20 1.86
CA LEU A 39 1.30 3.91 1.50
C LEU A 39 2.48 4.06 0.54
N VAL A 40 2.33 4.87 -0.50
CA VAL A 40 3.38 5.17 -1.47
C VAL A 40 4.59 5.80 -0.80
N GLY A 41 4.39 6.73 0.14
CA GLY A 41 5.45 7.30 0.97
C GLY A 41 6.19 6.25 1.77
N ARG A 42 5.46 5.39 2.51
CA ARG A 42 6.08 4.33 3.32
C ARG A 42 6.83 3.32 2.47
N ILE A 43 6.30 2.94 1.31
CA ILE A 43 6.98 2.01 0.39
C ILE A 43 8.30 2.65 -0.11
N GLN A 44 8.30 3.92 -0.49
CA GLN A 44 9.53 4.62 -0.86
C GLN A 44 10.56 4.61 0.28
N GLU A 45 10.15 4.98 1.49
CA GLU A 45 11.05 5.05 2.65
C GLU A 45 11.61 3.67 3.03
N ARG A 46 10.77 2.64 3.06
CA ARG A 46 11.15 1.29 3.50
C ARG A 46 11.96 0.52 2.48
N TYR A 47 11.70 0.74 1.20
CA TYR A 47 12.36 0.03 0.11
C TYR A 47 13.45 0.84 -0.58
N GLY A 48 13.55 2.15 -0.32
CA GLY A 48 14.51 3.03 -0.97
C GLY A 48 14.26 3.18 -2.47
N ILE A 49 12.99 3.11 -2.90
CA ILE A 49 12.60 3.17 -4.30
C ILE A 49 12.03 4.53 -4.67
N ALA A 50 12.04 4.86 -5.96
CA ALA A 50 11.43 6.07 -6.46
C ALA A 50 9.90 6.04 -6.28
N ARG A 51 9.29 7.22 -6.11
CA ARG A 51 7.84 7.39 -5.99
C ARG A 51 7.07 6.70 -7.11
N ASP A 52 7.51 6.89 -8.36
CA ASP A 52 6.88 6.28 -9.54
C ASP A 52 6.80 4.75 -9.45
N GLU A 53 7.86 4.11 -8.95
CA GLU A 53 7.90 2.66 -8.76
C GLU A 53 6.97 2.23 -7.61
N ALA A 54 6.93 2.99 -6.50
CA ALA A 54 6.00 2.71 -5.41
C ALA A 54 4.53 2.86 -5.86
N GLU A 55 4.22 3.91 -6.63
CA GLU A 55 2.89 4.10 -7.22
C GLU A 55 2.52 2.97 -8.19
N ARG A 56 3.50 2.52 -8.99
CA ARG A 56 3.33 1.40 -9.91
C ARG A 56 3.03 0.10 -9.17
N GLN A 57 3.79 -0.24 -8.13
CA GLN A 57 3.56 -1.44 -7.32
C GLN A 57 2.19 -1.41 -6.64
N LEU A 58 1.78 -0.24 -6.13
CA LEU A 58 0.49 -0.10 -5.47
C LEU A 58 -0.68 -0.17 -6.48
N LYS A 59 -0.51 0.37 -7.67
CA LYS A 59 -1.45 0.22 -8.79
C LYS A 59 -1.53 -1.21 -9.29
N ASP A 60 -0.42 -1.92 -9.31
CA ASP A 60 -0.35 -3.33 -9.66
C ASP A 60 -1.10 -4.18 -8.63
N PHE A 61 -0.87 -3.93 -7.34
CA PHE A 61 -1.65 -4.54 -6.26
C PHE A 61 -3.15 -4.27 -6.41
N ASP A 62 -3.57 -3.02 -6.67
CA ASP A 62 -4.99 -2.68 -6.89
C ASP A 62 -5.63 -3.45 -8.07
N ARG A 63 -4.83 -3.79 -9.10
CA ARG A 63 -5.29 -4.60 -10.24
C ARG A 63 -5.40 -6.09 -9.93
N GLU A 64 -4.61 -6.59 -8.97
CA GLU A 64 -4.66 -7.97 -8.49
C GLU A 64 -5.79 -8.21 -7.46
N LEU A 65 -6.53 -7.15 -7.07
CA LEU A 65 -7.69 -7.19 -6.16
C LEU A 65 -9.05 -7.34 -6.83
#